data_AF-A0A9D7R1B5-F1
#
_entry.id   AF-A0A9D7R1B5-F1
#
_cell.length_a   1.000
_cell.length_b   1.000
_cell.length_c   1.000
_cell.angle_alpha   90.00
_cell.angle_beta   90.00
_cell.angle_gamma   90.00
#
_symmetry.space_group_name_H-M   'P 1'
#
loop_
_entity.id
_entity.type
_entity.pdbx_description
1 polymer ?
#
loop_
_entity_poly.entity_id
_entity_poly.type
_entity_poly.pdbx_seq_one_letter_code
_entity_poly.pdbx_strand_id
1 'polypeptide(L)'
;MAEKLLRNCSKLKIISTSREALKISGEVIHKLASLTTPVPDKESTLESISQFEAVKLFIDRALTVDANFQVDNDNAPALAEICCRLDGIPLAIELAAARVQNINASEDQRKIE
;
A
#
# COMPACT_ATOMS: atom_id res chain seq x y z
N MET A 1 18.83 9.66 -25.56
CA MET A 1 19.13 11.02 -25.04
C MET A 1 19.96 10.97 -23.77
N ALA A 2 19.54 10.21 -22.74
CA ALA A 2 20.30 10.02 -21.50
C ALA A 2 21.76 9.62 -21.71
N GLU A 3 22.03 8.68 -22.61
CA GLU A 3 23.39 8.21 -22.91
C GLU A 3 24.33 9.33 -23.42
N LYS A 4 23.82 10.24 -24.27
CA LYS A 4 24.60 11.38 -24.75
C LYS A 4 24.97 12.33 -23.60
N LEU A 5 24.05 12.55 -22.67
CA LEU A 5 24.29 13.41 -21.50
C LEU A 5 25.30 12.78 -20.54
N LEU A 6 25.18 11.49 -20.26
CA LEU A 6 26.11 10.77 -19.39
C LEU A 6 27.55 10.74 -19.96
N ARG A 7 27.71 10.63 -21.28
CA ARG A 7 29.03 10.66 -21.93
C ARG A 7 29.68 12.05 -21.89
N ASN A 8 28.88 13.12 -22.00
CA ASN A 8 29.40 14.49 -22.11
C ASN A 8 29.48 15.24 -20.77
N CYS A 9 28.86 14.71 -19.70
CA CYS A 9 28.79 15.36 -18.40
C CYS A 9 29.29 14.41 -17.30
N SER A 10 30.59 14.44 -17.01
CA SER A 10 31.28 13.50 -16.11
C SER A 10 30.81 13.47 -14.65
N LYS A 11 30.06 14.47 -14.20
CA LYS A 11 29.48 14.55 -12.85
C LYS A 11 27.97 14.32 -12.82
N LEU A 12 27.32 14.11 -13.97
CA LEU A 12 25.88 13.92 -14.05
C LEU A 12 25.49 12.54 -13.52
N LYS A 13 24.51 12.51 -12.62
CA LYS A 13 23.81 11.29 -12.19
C LYS A 13 22.36 11.41 -12.59
N ILE A 14 21.78 10.34 -13.11
CA ILE A 14 20.38 10.29 -13.53
C ILE A 14 19.66 9.27 -12.65
N ILE A 15 18.57 9.69 -12.03
CA ILE A 15 17.57 8.80 -11.43
C ILE A 15 16.32 8.94 -12.29
N SER A 16 15.83 7.81 -12.80
CA SER A 16 14.63 7.75 -13.63
C SER A 16 13.72 6.67 -13.08
N THR A 17 12.42 6.95 -13.02
CA THR A 17 11.38 5.96 -12.74
C THR A 17 10.64 5.63 -14.04
N SER A 18 10.40 4.36 -14.29
CA SER A 18 9.75 3.86 -15.51
C SER A 18 9.22 2.45 -15.26
N ARG A 19 8.26 2.01 -16.08
CA ARG A 19 7.82 0.60 -16.10
C ARG A 19 8.73 -0.30 -16.96
N GLU A 20 9.63 0.31 -17.71
CA GLU A 20 10.59 -0.36 -18.59
C GLU A 20 12.00 0.19 -18.38
N ALA A 21 13.00 -0.68 -18.52
CA ALA A 21 14.41 -0.27 -18.48
C ALA A 21 14.73 0.74 -19.60
N LEU A 22 15.64 1.67 -19.34
CA LEU A 22 16.13 2.62 -20.33
C LEU A 22 17.02 1.95 -21.39
N LYS A 23 17.55 0.75 -21.10
CA LYS A 23 18.38 -0.08 -21.98
C LYS A 23 19.64 0.66 -22.44
N ILE A 24 20.34 1.30 -21.51
CA ILE A 24 21.59 2.01 -21.78
C ILE A 24 22.78 1.36 -21.07
N SER A 25 23.99 1.58 -21.59
CA SER A 25 25.21 1.09 -20.95
C SER A 25 25.40 1.70 -19.55
N GLY A 26 25.70 0.87 -18.56
CA GLY A 26 25.89 1.29 -17.17
C GLY A 26 24.60 1.52 -16.38
N GLU A 27 23.43 1.17 -16.93
CA GLU A 27 22.16 1.22 -16.21
C GLU A 27 22.16 0.25 -15.01
N VAL A 28 21.66 0.73 -13.87
CA VAL A 28 21.37 -0.09 -12.69
C VAL A 28 19.86 -0.05 -12.45
N ILE A 29 19.21 -1.20 -12.57
CA ILE A 29 17.76 -1.33 -12.37
C ILE A 29 17.50 -1.65 -10.90
N HIS A 30 16.78 -0.76 -10.22
CA HIS A 30 16.26 -1.01 -8.88
C HIS A 30 14.77 -1.35 -8.97
N LYS A 31 14.42 -2.62 -8.76
CA LYS A 31 13.01 -3.07 -8.72
C LYS A 31 12.40 -2.68 -7.39
N LEU A 32 11.32 -1.90 -7.44
CA LEU A 32 10.54 -1.58 -6.26
C LEU A 32 9.57 -2.73 -5.97
N ALA A 33 9.66 -3.31 -4.78
CA ALA A 33 8.73 -4.33 -4.32
C ALA A 33 7.40 -3.70 -3.89
N SER A 34 6.32 -4.49 -3.91
CA SER A 34 5.09 -4.15 -3.20
C SER A 34 5.34 -4.04 -1.69
N LEU A 35 4.42 -3.39 -0.99
CA LEU A 35 4.42 -3.35 0.47
C LEU A 35 4.22 -4.73 1.06
N THR A 36 4.84 -4.97 2.21
CA THR A 36 4.61 -6.19 3.00
C THR A 36 3.14 -6.29 3.44
N THR A 37 2.57 -7.51 3.34
CA THR A 37 1.18 -7.81 3.69
C THR A 37 1.08 -8.96 4.69
N PRO A 38 0.12 -8.92 5.63
CA PRO A 38 -0.16 -10.06 6.49
C PRO A 38 -0.72 -11.23 5.68
N VAL A 39 -0.51 -12.46 6.17
CA VAL A 39 -1.27 -13.63 5.70
C VAL A 39 -2.63 -13.59 6.39
N PRO A 40 -3.76 -13.70 5.67
CA PRO A 40 -5.07 -13.67 6.29
C PRO A 40 -5.25 -14.81 7.29
N ASP A 41 -5.59 -14.45 8.53
CA ASP A 41 -5.88 -15.37 9.63
C ASP A 41 -7.02 -14.80 10.47
N LYS A 42 -7.99 -15.65 10.86
CA LYS A 42 -9.11 -15.25 11.73
C LYS A 42 -8.66 -14.89 13.14
N GLU A 43 -7.49 -15.36 13.56
CA GLU A 43 -6.89 -15.03 14.86
C GLU A 43 -5.94 -13.82 14.79
N SER A 44 -5.90 -13.11 13.65
CA SER A 44 -5.09 -11.89 13.52
C SER A 44 -5.52 -10.83 14.53
N THR A 45 -4.54 -10.28 15.26
CA THR A 45 -4.74 -9.19 16.21
C THR A 45 -4.22 -7.89 15.62
N LEU A 46 -4.65 -6.75 16.16
CA LEU A 46 -4.13 -5.44 15.78
C LEU A 46 -2.60 -5.42 15.87
N GLU A 47 -2.05 -5.96 16.96
CA GLU A 47 -0.60 -6.00 17.18
C GLU A 47 0.12 -6.83 16.11
N SER A 48 -0.42 -8.00 15.74
CA SER A 48 0.22 -8.89 14.77
C SER A 48 0.21 -8.31 13.35
N ILE A 49 -0.80 -7.50 12.99
CA ILE A 49 -0.92 -6.94 11.64
C ILE A 49 -0.30 -5.54 11.51
N SER A 50 -0.14 -4.80 12.61
CA SER A 50 0.35 -3.41 12.58
C SER A 50 1.80 -3.27 12.13
N GLN A 51 2.57 -4.37 12.10
CA GLN A 51 3.95 -4.38 11.61
C GLN A 51 4.06 -4.27 10.07
N PHE A 52 3.03 -4.68 9.34
CA PHE A 52 3.03 -4.73 7.88
C PHE A 52 2.82 -3.35 7.25
N GLU A 53 3.60 -3.03 6.21
CA GLU A 53 3.58 -1.71 5.57
C GLU A 53 2.23 -1.42 4.90
N ALA A 54 1.58 -2.43 4.32
CA ALA A 54 0.26 -2.28 3.71
C ALA A 54 -0.80 -1.85 4.73
N VAL A 55 -0.75 -2.43 5.94
CA VAL A 55 -1.67 -2.14 7.04
C VAL A 55 -1.45 -0.71 7.56
N LYS A 56 -0.19 -0.32 7.77
CA LYS A 56 0.16 1.05 8.17
C LYS A 56 -0.34 2.07 7.15
N LEU A 57 -0.08 1.83 5.86
CA LEU A 57 -0.56 2.71 4.80
C LEU A 57 -2.09 2.79 4.79
N PHE A 58 -2.80 1.67 4.92
CA PHE A 58 -4.26 1.67 4.95
C PHE A 58 -4.78 2.55 6.10
N ILE A 59 -4.29 2.36 7.32
CA ILE A 59 -4.70 3.13 8.50
C ILE A 59 -4.40 4.62 8.30
N ASP A 60 -3.20 4.95 7.85
CA ASP A 60 -2.79 6.34 7.59
C ASP A 60 -3.71 7.02 6.56
N ARG A 61 -4.15 6.29 5.53
CA ARG A 61 -5.07 6.84 4.52
C ARG A 61 -6.50 6.90 5.03
N ALA A 62 -6.96 5.86 5.72
CA ALA A 62 -8.30 5.79 6.30
C ALA A 62 -8.54 6.97 7.26
N LEU A 63 -7.56 7.29 8.11
CA LEU A 63 -7.62 8.42 9.05
C LEU A 63 -7.70 9.79 8.35
N THR A 64 -7.17 9.93 7.13
CA THR A 64 -7.33 11.19 6.36
C THR A 64 -8.74 11.38 5.81
N VAL A 65 -9.52 10.30 5.70
CA VAL A 65 -10.90 10.29 5.19
C VAL A 65 -11.90 10.31 6.33
N ASP A 66 -11.66 9.55 7.39
CA ASP A 66 -12.46 9.52 8.61
C ASP A 66 -11.53 9.55 9.83
N ALA A 67 -11.49 10.69 10.53
CA ALA A 67 -10.67 10.87 11.72
C ALA A 67 -11.09 9.96 12.90
N ASN A 68 -12.29 9.40 12.86
CA ASN A 68 -12.80 8.46 13.85
C ASN A 68 -12.56 7.00 13.46
N PHE A 69 -11.91 6.72 12.32
CA PHE A 69 -11.57 5.36 11.94
C PHE A 69 -10.67 4.72 13.01
N GLN A 70 -11.07 3.57 13.53
CA GLN A 70 -10.33 2.81 14.53
C GLN A 70 -10.14 1.38 14.05
N VAL A 71 -8.96 0.84 14.31
CA VAL A 71 -8.66 -0.58 14.12
C VAL A 71 -8.46 -1.20 15.49
N ASP A 72 -9.14 -2.31 15.73
CA ASP A 72 -9.07 -3.09 16.95
C ASP A 72 -8.92 -4.58 16.61
N ASN A 73 -8.96 -5.45 17.62
CA ASN A 73 -8.83 -6.89 17.40
C ASN A 73 -10.06 -7.50 16.70
N ASP A 74 -11.22 -6.84 16.74
CA ASP A 74 -12.44 -7.37 16.13
C ASP A 74 -12.40 -7.17 14.61
N ASN A 75 -11.85 -6.04 14.13
CA ASN A 75 -11.74 -5.73 12.71
C ASN A 75 -10.35 -6.02 12.08
N ALA A 76 -9.33 -6.35 12.89
CA ALA A 76 -8.00 -6.71 12.41
C ALA A 76 -7.98 -7.85 11.37
N PRO A 77 -8.72 -8.98 11.53
CA PRO A 77 -8.75 -10.03 10.51
C PRO A 77 -9.26 -9.54 9.15
N ALA A 78 -10.28 -8.68 9.15
CA ALA A 78 -10.84 -8.11 7.91
C ALA A 78 -9.84 -7.17 7.23
N LEU A 79 -9.15 -6.33 8.02
CA LEU A 79 -8.10 -5.45 7.49
C LEU A 79 -6.92 -6.24 6.90
N ALA A 80 -6.52 -7.33 7.55
CA ALA A 80 -5.49 -8.23 7.04
C ALA A 80 -5.89 -8.84 5.69
N GLU A 81 -7.13 -9.32 5.57
CA GLU A 81 -7.66 -9.87 4.31
C GLU A 81 -7.66 -8.82 3.20
N ILE A 82 -8.14 -7.60 3.48
CA ILE A 82 -8.15 -6.50 2.51
C ILE A 82 -6.71 -6.21 2.03
N CYS A 83 -5.77 -6.01 2.96
CA CYS A 83 -4.38 -5.70 2.61
C CYS A 83 -3.72 -6.81 1.79
N CYS A 84 -3.97 -8.07 2.13
CA CYS A 84 -3.49 -9.22 1.37
C CYS A 84 -4.07 -9.25 -0.05
N ARG A 85 -5.37 -9.03 -0.20
CA ARG A 85 -6.06 -9.06 -1.52
C ARG A 85 -5.65 -7.92 -2.45
N LEU A 86 -5.05 -6.87 -1.92
CA LEU A 86 -4.54 -5.74 -2.69
C LEU A 86 -3.05 -5.92 -3.07
N ASP A 87 -2.47 -7.10 -2.79
CA ASP A 87 -1.11 -7.51 -3.18
C ASP A 87 -0.02 -6.52 -2.74
N GLY A 88 -0.27 -5.76 -1.66
CA GLY A 88 0.63 -4.71 -1.20
C GLY A 88 0.81 -3.55 -2.18
N ILE A 89 -0.06 -3.41 -3.19
CA ILE A 89 0.01 -2.35 -4.20
C ILE A 89 -0.44 -1.03 -3.53
N PRO A 90 0.45 -0.03 -3.35
CA PRO A 90 0.14 1.18 -2.60
C PRO A 90 -1.12 1.89 -3.11
N LEU A 91 -1.22 2.12 -4.41
CA LEU A 91 -2.38 2.80 -4.99
C LEU A 91 -3.69 2.04 -4.77
N ALA A 92 -3.66 0.71 -4.81
CA ALA A 92 -4.85 -0.10 -4.56
C ALA A 92 -5.30 0.02 -3.09
N ILE A 93 -4.34 0.05 -2.17
CA ILE A 93 -4.55 0.29 -0.73
C ILE A 93 -5.14 1.68 -0.49
N GLU A 94 -4.57 2.73 -1.09
CA GLU A 94 -5.09 4.10 -0.98
C GLU A 94 -6.55 4.21 -1.47
N LEU A 95 -6.87 3.58 -2.61
CA LEU A 95 -8.23 3.57 -3.14
C LEU A 95 -9.23 2.79 -2.28
N ALA A 96 -8.78 1.71 -1.63
CA ALA A 96 -9.60 0.94 -0.70
C ALA A 96 -9.83 1.72 0.61
N ALA A 97 -8.78 2.30 1.17
CA ALA A 97 -8.85 3.16 2.35
C ALA A 97 -9.67 4.43 2.11
N ALA A 98 -9.82 4.89 0.87
CA ALA A 98 -10.72 5.99 0.55
C ALA A 98 -12.23 5.65 0.72
N ARG A 99 -12.56 4.36 0.95
CA ARG A 99 -13.95 3.86 0.98
C ARG A 99 -14.43 3.42 2.37
N VAL A 100 -13.65 3.60 3.44
CA VAL A 100 -14.00 3.08 4.78
C VAL A 100 -15.32 3.60 5.33
N GLN A 101 -15.72 4.84 4.99
CA GLN A 101 -17.03 5.37 5.38
C GLN A 101 -18.21 4.53 4.85
N ASN A 102 -18.04 3.85 3.71
CA ASN A 102 -19.06 2.95 3.15
C ASN A 102 -19.01 1.54 3.75
N ILE A 103 -17.90 1.16 4.38
CA ILE A 103 -17.71 -0.16 4.99
C ILE A 103 -18.45 -0.21 6.33
N ASN A 104 -18.34 0.85 7.14
CA ASN A 104 -19.04 0.97 8.44
C ASN A 104 -20.58 0.98 8.28
N ALA A 105 -21.10 1.52 7.18
CA ALA A 105 -22.54 1.56 6.92
C ALA A 105 -23.18 0.18 6.67
N SER A 106 -22.37 -0.84 6.37
CA SER A 106 -22.84 -2.22 6.11
C SER A 106 -22.98 -3.10 7.35
N GLU A 107 -22.43 -2.67 8.50
CA GLU A 107 -22.65 -3.35 9.80
C GLU A 107 -23.95 -2.91 10.49
N ASP A 108 -24.41 -1.67 10.25
CA ASP A 108 -25.66 -1.14 10.84
C ASP A 108 -26.94 -1.73 10.21
N GLN A 109 -26.85 -2.41 9.06
CA GLN A 109 -28.02 -2.99 8.38
C GLN A 109 -28.50 -4.33 8.98
N ARG A 110 -27.83 -4.90 9.99
CA ARG A 110 -28.31 -6.11 10.69
C ARG A 110 -29.22 -5.86 11.90
N LYS A 111 -29.58 -4.61 12.21
CA LYS A 111 -30.49 -4.27 13.34
C LYS A 111 -31.93 -3.91 12.94
N ILE A 112 -32.31 -4.13 11.68
CA ILE A 112 -33.71 -4.00 11.24
C ILE A 112 -34.15 -5.33 10.61
N GLU A 113 -34.28 -6.36 11.45
CA GLU A 113 -35.20 -7.49 11.28
C GLU A 113 -35.59 -8.04 12.66
#